data_AF-G5QT97-F1
#
_entry.id   AF-G5QT97-F1
#
_cell.length_a   1.000
_cell.length_b   1.000
_cell.length_c   1.000
_cell.angle_alpha   90.00
_cell.angle_beta   90.00
_cell.angle_gamma   90.00
#
_symmetry.space_group_name_H-M   'P 1'
#
loop_
_entity.id
_entity.type
_entity.pdbx_description
1 polymer ?
#
loop_
_entity_poly.entity_id
_entity_poly.type
_entity_poly.pdbx_seq_one_letter_code
_entity_poly.pdbx_strand_id
1 'polypeptide(L)'
;MLSPSALMKEMKELEDRGIPVRERLLLSEACPLILDYHVALDNAREKARGAKAIGTTGRGIGPAYEDKVARRGLRVGDLFDKETFAEKLKEVMEYHNFQLVNYYKAEAVDYQKVLDDTMAVADILTSMVVDVSDLLDQARQRGDFVMFEGAQGTL
;
A
#
# COMPACT_ATOMS: atom_id res chain seq x y z
N MET A 1 4.60 3.84 -1.00
CA MET A 1 3.30 3.22 -0.66
C MET A 1 3.08 2.07 -1.61
N LEU A 2 2.59 0.93 -1.12
CA LEU A 2 2.45 -0.28 -1.91
C LEU A 2 1.01 -0.77 -1.84
N SER A 3 0.35 -0.93 -2.98
CA SER A 3 -0.95 -1.60 -3.06
C SER A 3 -0.72 -3.08 -3.38
N PRO A 4 -1.09 -4.02 -2.49
CA PRO A 4 -0.95 -5.45 -2.76
C PRO A 4 -1.68 -5.89 -4.03
N SER A 5 -2.91 -5.40 -4.23
CA SER A 5 -3.73 -5.75 -5.39
C SER A 5 -3.14 -5.23 -6.70
N ALA A 6 -2.65 -3.98 -6.73
CA ALA A 6 -1.98 -3.44 -7.90
C ALA A 6 -0.68 -4.19 -8.21
N LEU A 7 0.12 -4.49 -7.19
CA LEU A 7 1.38 -5.23 -7.36
C LEU A 7 1.12 -6.64 -7.91
N MET A 8 0.15 -7.38 -7.36
CA MET A 8 -0.17 -8.72 -7.87
C MET A 8 -0.65 -8.70 -9.32
N LYS A 9 -1.45 -7.70 -9.70
CA LYS A 9 -1.89 -7.53 -11.08
C LYS A 9 -0.71 -7.28 -12.02
N GLU A 10 0.16 -6.33 -11.67
CA GLU A 10 1.32 -5.96 -12.50
C GLU A 10 2.34 -7.09 -12.62
N MET A 11 2.62 -7.80 -11.52
CA MET A 11 3.45 -8.99 -11.52
C MET A 11 2.89 -10.05 -12.47
N LYS A 12 1.60 -10.34 -12.40
CA LYS A 12 0.94 -11.32 -13.28
C LYS A 12 1.06 -10.91 -14.75
N GLU A 13 0.78 -9.65 -15.08
CA GLU A 13 0.86 -9.16 -16.46
C GLU A 13 2.27 -9.30 -17.06
N LEU A 14 3.32 -9.12 -16.25
CA LEU A 14 4.71 -9.31 -16.66
C LEU A 14 5.10 -10.79 -16.74
N GLU A 15 4.65 -11.61 -15.80
CA GLU A 15 4.91 -13.05 -15.75
C GLU A 15 4.21 -13.81 -16.88
N ASP A 16 2.99 -13.41 -17.24
CA ASP A 16 2.26 -13.92 -18.41
C ASP A 16 3.04 -13.65 -19.73
N ARG A 17 3.97 -12.68 -19.71
CA ARG A 17 4.89 -12.34 -20.82
C ARG A 17 6.28 -12.97 -20.66
N GLY A 18 6.46 -13.87 -19.70
CA GLY A 18 7.71 -14.59 -19.46
C GLY A 18 8.76 -13.81 -18.67
N ILE A 19 8.39 -12.72 -17.99
CA ILE A 19 9.32 -11.96 -17.13
C ILE A 19 9.28 -12.54 -15.71
N PRO A 20 10.41 -13.01 -15.15
CA PRO A 20 10.43 -13.62 -13.82
C PRO A 20 10.45 -12.54 -12.72
N VAL A 21 9.30 -11.93 -12.43
CA VAL A 21 9.23 -10.78 -11.51
C VAL A 21 9.62 -11.17 -10.08
N ARG A 22 9.09 -12.30 -9.58
CA ARG A 22 9.39 -12.81 -8.23
C ARG A 22 10.87 -13.11 -7.98
N GLU A 23 11.66 -13.33 -9.02
CA GLU A 23 13.10 -13.59 -8.90
C GLU A 23 13.92 -12.29 -8.83
N ARG A 24 13.35 -11.15 -9.20
CA ARG A 24 14.06 -9.87 -9.39
C ARG A 24 13.57 -8.75 -8.50
N LEU A 25 12.35 -8.87 -7.98
CA LEU A 25 11.73 -7.85 -7.15
C LEU A 25 12.02 -8.12 -5.68
N LEU A 26 12.46 -7.08 -4.98
CA LEU A 26 12.61 -7.06 -3.53
C LEU A 26 11.79 -5.91 -2.94
N LEU A 27 11.25 -6.09 -1.74
CA LEU A 27 10.40 -5.14 -1.05
C LEU A 27 11.03 -4.69 0.27
N SER A 28 10.81 -3.44 0.65
CA SER A 28 11.05 -3.00 2.02
C SER A 28 9.84 -3.33 2.90
N GLU A 29 10.06 -3.91 4.07
CA GLU A 29 9.02 -4.09 5.09
C GLU A 29 8.41 -2.77 5.57
N ALA A 30 9.17 -1.66 5.46
CA ALA A 30 8.74 -0.35 5.92
C ALA A 30 7.72 0.33 4.99
N CYS A 31 7.44 -0.26 3.82
CA CYS A 31 6.46 0.25 2.87
C CYS A 31 5.05 0.23 3.48
N PRO A 32 4.37 1.39 3.60
CA PRO A 32 2.98 1.39 4.03
C PRO A 32 2.06 0.84 2.94
N LEU A 33 1.02 0.15 3.37
CA LEU A 33 0.06 -0.53 2.50
C LEU A 33 -1.07 0.41 2.08
N ILE A 34 -1.42 0.36 0.80
CA ILE A 34 -2.65 0.93 0.27
C ILE A 34 -3.68 -0.19 0.18
N LEU A 35 -4.64 -0.17 1.11
CA LEU A 35 -5.82 -1.02 1.14
C LEU A 35 -7.10 -0.28 0.68
N ASP A 36 -8.18 -1.03 0.45
CA ASP A 36 -9.42 -0.55 -0.19
C ASP A 36 -10.03 0.70 0.48
N TYR A 37 -9.93 0.84 1.81
CA TYR A 37 -10.44 2.00 2.53
C TYR A 37 -9.71 3.30 2.18
N HIS A 38 -8.45 3.25 1.75
CA HIS A 38 -7.75 4.44 1.25
C HIS A 38 -8.30 4.89 -0.10
N VAL A 39 -8.61 3.94 -1.00
CA VAL A 39 -9.23 4.24 -2.30
C VAL A 39 -10.62 4.84 -2.10
N ALA A 40 -11.41 4.24 -1.21
CA ALA A 40 -12.73 4.77 -0.84
C ALA A 40 -12.64 6.20 -0.29
N LEU A 41 -11.69 6.47 0.62
CA LEU A 41 -11.47 7.80 1.19
C LEU A 41 -11.00 8.83 0.16
N ASP A 42 -10.08 8.46 -0.73
CA ASP A 42 -9.57 9.34 -1.78
C ASP A 42 -10.74 9.82 -2.67
N ASN A 43 -11.54 8.87 -3.14
CA ASN A 43 -12.71 9.15 -3.98
C ASN A 43 -13.79 9.96 -3.23
N ALA A 44 -14.07 9.61 -1.97
CA ALA A 44 -15.04 10.33 -1.14
C ALA A 44 -14.61 11.79 -0.91
N ARG A 45 -13.33 12.03 -0.66
CA ARG A 45 -12.77 13.37 -0.44
C ARG A 45 -12.77 14.20 -1.71
N GLU A 46 -12.40 13.63 -2.86
CA GLU A 46 -12.47 14.33 -4.14
C GLU A 46 -13.90 14.72 -4.49
N LYS A 47 -14.86 13.81 -4.31
CA LYS A 47 -16.28 14.12 -4.49
C LYS A 47 -16.75 15.24 -3.56
N ALA A 48 -16.36 15.20 -2.29
CA ALA A 48 -16.72 16.22 -1.31
C ALA A 48 -16.13 17.61 -1.62
N ARG A 49 -14.97 17.67 -2.29
CA ARG A 49 -14.37 18.94 -2.76
C ARG A 49 -15.10 19.56 -3.95
N GLY A 50 -15.90 18.79 -4.68
CA GLY A 50 -16.70 19.26 -5.81
C GLY A 50 -15.86 20.00 -6.84
N ALA A 51 -16.21 21.26 -7.13
CA ALA A 51 -15.49 22.09 -8.09
C ALA A 51 -14.02 22.40 -7.70
N LYS A 52 -13.62 22.12 -6.45
CA LYS A 52 -12.24 22.30 -5.94
C LYS A 52 -11.50 20.97 -5.78
N ALA A 53 -11.96 19.91 -6.45
CA ALA A 53 -11.25 18.64 -6.50
C ALA A 53 -9.82 18.85 -7.03
N ILE A 54 -8.88 18.04 -6.52
CA ILE A 54 -7.46 18.15 -6.87
C ILE A 54 -7.20 17.49 -8.24
N GLY A 55 -8.01 16.49 -8.60
CA GLY A 55 -7.73 15.58 -9.71
C GLY A 55 -6.80 14.47 -9.25
N THR A 56 -7.08 13.84 -8.10
CA THR A 56 -6.25 12.71 -7.64
C THR A 56 -6.36 11.53 -8.61
N THR A 57 -5.38 10.61 -8.53
CA THR A 57 -5.42 9.38 -9.34
C THR A 57 -6.50 8.39 -8.88
N GLY A 58 -7.18 8.67 -7.76
CA GLY A 58 -8.17 7.77 -7.14
C GLY A 58 -7.57 6.48 -6.60
N ARG A 59 -6.24 6.41 -6.43
CA ARG A 59 -5.52 5.21 -6.01
C ARG A 59 -5.25 5.14 -4.51
N GLY A 60 -5.78 6.06 -3.71
CA GLY A 60 -5.60 6.03 -2.26
C GLY A 60 -4.21 6.48 -1.77
N ILE A 61 -3.41 7.12 -2.62
CA ILE A 61 -2.04 7.54 -2.31
C ILE A 61 -2.04 8.55 -1.15
N GLY A 62 -2.88 9.58 -1.23
CA GLY A 62 -2.99 10.62 -0.21
C GLY A 62 -3.39 10.05 1.16
N PRO A 63 -4.52 9.33 1.27
CA PRO A 63 -4.94 8.71 2.53
C PRO A 63 -3.89 7.75 3.12
N ALA A 64 -3.17 6.95 2.31
CA ALA A 64 -2.11 6.09 2.83
C ALA A 64 -0.91 6.87 3.38
N TYR A 65 -0.57 8.02 2.78
CA TYR A 65 0.43 8.94 3.35
C TYR A 65 -0.02 9.56 4.66
N GLU A 66 -1.29 9.96 4.75
CA GLU A 66 -1.86 10.48 5.98
C GLU A 66 -1.77 9.45 7.11
N ASP A 67 -2.13 8.20 6.84
CA ASP A 67 -2.07 7.12 7.83
C ASP A 67 -0.65 6.81 8.28
N LYS A 68 0.32 6.85 7.36
CA LYS A 68 1.75 6.73 7.67
C LYS A 68 2.18 7.82 8.65
N VAL A 69 1.93 9.09 8.33
CA VAL A 69 2.40 10.22 9.17
C VAL A 69 1.62 10.32 10.48
N ALA A 70 0.35 9.89 10.49
CA ALA A 70 -0.47 9.78 11.69
C ALA A 70 -0.09 8.59 12.58
N ARG A 71 0.81 7.71 12.12
CA ARG A 71 1.27 6.49 12.82
C ARG A 71 0.15 5.47 13.07
N ARG A 72 -0.85 5.43 12.18
CA ARG A 72 -1.95 4.44 12.22
C ARG A 72 -1.93 3.45 11.04
N GLY A 73 -1.12 3.74 10.02
CA GLY A 73 -1.05 2.94 8.80
C GLY A 73 -0.33 1.60 9.00
N LEU A 74 -0.83 0.58 8.30
CA LEU A 74 -0.20 -0.73 8.19
C LEU A 74 0.96 -0.70 7.19
N ARG A 75 1.98 -1.51 7.45
CA ARG A 75 3.15 -1.70 6.59
C ARG A 75 3.28 -3.15 6.16
N VAL A 76 4.09 -3.40 5.13
CA VAL A 76 4.39 -4.77 4.66
C VAL A 76 4.91 -5.64 5.81
N GLY A 77 5.75 -5.08 6.71
CA GLY A 77 6.26 -5.81 7.87
C GLY A 77 5.19 -6.24 8.88
N ASP A 78 4.03 -5.56 8.93
CA ASP A 78 2.93 -6.00 9.79
C ASP A 78 2.34 -7.35 9.32
N LEU A 79 2.56 -7.75 8.06
CA LEU A 79 2.07 -9.03 7.52
C LEU A 79 2.81 -10.27 8.06
N PHE A 80 3.98 -10.09 8.70
CA PHE A 80 4.69 -11.20 9.34
C PHE A 80 3.92 -11.77 10.55
N ASP A 81 3.09 -10.94 11.20
CA ASP A 81 2.22 -11.35 12.29
C ASP A 81 0.76 -11.16 11.88
N LYS A 82 0.15 -12.24 11.38
CA LYS A 82 -1.21 -12.24 10.82
C LYS A 82 -2.27 -11.90 11.87
N GLU A 83 -2.06 -12.27 13.13
CA GLU A 83 -2.98 -11.96 14.23
C GLU A 83 -2.94 -10.46 14.54
N THR A 84 -1.74 -9.94 14.81
CA THR A 84 -1.55 -8.50 15.06
C THR A 84 -1.98 -7.65 13.87
N PHE A 85 -1.76 -8.11 12.63
CA PHE A 85 -2.25 -7.43 11.44
C PHE A 85 -3.78 -7.29 11.45
N ALA A 86 -4.49 -8.38 11.75
CA ALA A 86 -5.95 -8.39 11.76
C ALA A 86 -6.53 -7.43 12.82
N GLU A 87 -5.89 -7.35 14.00
CA GLU A 87 -6.26 -6.42 15.07
C GLU A 87 -6.05 -4.96 14.64
N LYS A 88 -4.85 -4.62 14.15
CA LYS A 88 -4.53 -3.27 13.66
C LYS A 88 -5.42 -2.85 12.50
N LEU A 89 -5.69 -3.77 11.56
CA LEU A 89 -6.58 -3.53 10.43
C LEU A 89 -7.99 -3.18 10.93
N LYS A 90 -8.48 -3.87 11.95
CA LYS A 90 -9.81 -3.63 12.50
C LYS A 90 -9.92 -2.22 13.07
N GLU A 91 -8.95 -1.80 13.89
CA GLU A 91 -8.92 -0.47 14.49
C GLU A 91 -8.86 0.64 13.43
N VAL A 92 -7.97 0.51 12.43
CA VAL A 92 -7.82 1.54 11.40
C VAL A 92 -9.06 1.61 10.49
N MET A 93 -9.68 0.46 10.17
CA MET A 93 -10.90 0.42 9.38
C MET A 93 -12.11 0.93 10.16
N GLU A 94 -12.21 0.71 11.46
CA GLU A 94 -13.27 1.31 12.27
C GLU A 94 -13.22 2.84 12.20
N TYR A 95 -12.03 3.42 12.36
CA TYR A 95 -11.80 4.85 12.24
C TYR A 95 -12.19 5.40 10.85
N HIS A 96 -11.81 4.71 9.78
CA HIS A 96 -12.07 5.16 8.41
C HIS A 96 -13.50 4.92 7.95
N ASN A 97 -14.10 3.78 8.30
CA ASN A 97 -15.51 3.50 8.02
C ASN A 97 -16.43 4.46 8.77
N PHE A 98 -16.10 4.85 10.00
CA PHE A 98 -16.84 5.89 10.70
C PHE A 98 -16.86 7.20 9.89
N GLN A 99 -15.72 7.63 9.33
CA GLN A 99 -15.67 8.83 8.49
C GLN A 99 -16.43 8.65 7.17
N LEU A 100 -16.23 7.53 6.48
CA LEU A 100 -16.91 7.23 5.21
C LEU A 100 -18.43 7.31 5.37
N VAL A 101 -18.99 6.58 6.34
CA VAL A 101 -20.43 6.49 6.56
C VAL A 101 -20.99 7.78 7.15
N ASN A 102 -20.41 8.26 8.24
CA ASN A 102 -21.05 9.31 9.04
C ASN A 102 -20.76 10.72 8.51
N TYR A 103 -19.58 10.96 7.96
CA TYR A 103 -19.19 12.27 7.45
C TYR A 103 -19.36 12.37 5.94
N TYR A 104 -18.78 11.45 5.16
CA TYR A 104 -18.81 11.52 3.70
C TYR A 104 -20.08 10.94 3.07
N LYS A 105 -20.94 10.27 3.85
CA LYS A 105 -22.14 9.57 3.35
C LYS A 105 -21.82 8.59 2.21
N ALA A 106 -20.68 7.92 2.33
CA ALA A 106 -20.21 6.88 1.44
C ALA A 106 -20.42 5.49 2.06
N GLU A 107 -20.32 4.45 1.24
CA GLU A 107 -20.42 3.07 1.70
C GLU A 107 -19.22 2.72 2.59
N ALA A 108 -19.47 1.91 3.62
CA ALA A 108 -18.41 1.32 4.42
C ALA A 108 -17.63 0.29 3.58
N VAL A 109 -16.34 0.20 3.82
CA VAL A 109 -15.50 -0.87 3.26
C VAL A 109 -15.57 -2.09 4.18
N ASP A 110 -15.83 -3.25 3.59
CA ASP A 110 -15.93 -4.53 4.31
C ASP A 110 -14.58 -4.94 4.89
N TYR A 111 -14.51 -5.04 6.22
CA TYR A 111 -13.32 -5.50 6.94
C TYR A 111 -12.89 -6.91 6.54
N GLN A 112 -13.83 -7.85 6.48
CA GLN A 112 -13.50 -9.25 6.24
C GLN A 112 -12.95 -9.42 4.83
N LYS A 113 -13.55 -8.74 3.85
CA LYS A 113 -13.04 -8.71 2.47
C LYS A 113 -11.59 -8.19 2.42
N VAL A 114 -11.31 -7.05 3.05
CA VAL A 114 -9.95 -6.46 3.03
C VAL A 114 -8.94 -7.37 3.71
N LEU A 115 -9.33 -7.99 4.83
CA LEU A 115 -8.48 -8.95 5.52
C LEU A 115 -8.19 -10.16 4.63
N ASP A 116 -9.22 -10.79 4.06
CA ASP A 116 -9.09 -11.99 3.24
C ASP A 116 -8.25 -11.72 1.99
N ASP A 117 -8.52 -10.63 1.28
CA ASP A 117 -7.78 -10.24 0.07
C ASP A 117 -6.30 -9.97 0.38
N THR A 118 -6.02 -9.34 1.53
CA THR A 118 -4.64 -9.06 1.94
C THR A 118 -3.92 -10.33 2.38
N MET A 119 -4.60 -11.20 3.13
CA MET A 119 -4.05 -12.48 3.61
C MET A 119 -3.76 -13.45 2.47
N ALA A 120 -4.56 -13.43 1.40
CA ALA A 120 -4.33 -14.25 0.21
C ALA A 120 -2.99 -13.97 -0.48
N VAL A 121 -2.41 -12.78 -0.26
CA VAL A 121 -1.15 -12.35 -0.90
C VAL A 121 -0.04 -12.06 0.11
N ALA A 122 -0.31 -12.17 1.42
CA ALA A 122 0.62 -11.83 2.48
C ALA A 122 1.94 -12.59 2.35
N ASP A 123 1.87 -13.91 2.20
CA ASP A 123 3.07 -14.76 2.13
C ASP A 123 3.95 -14.43 0.90
N ILE A 124 3.31 -14.08 -0.22
CA ILE A 124 3.99 -13.64 -1.44
C ILE A 124 4.77 -12.35 -1.17
N LEU A 125 4.13 -11.36 -0.55
CA LEU A 125 4.78 -10.09 -0.22
C LEU A 125 5.93 -10.29 0.76
N THR A 126 5.71 -11.03 1.85
CA THR A 126 6.72 -11.27 2.89
C THR A 126 7.92 -12.05 2.37
N SER A 127 7.74 -12.94 1.38
CA SER A 127 8.85 -13.69 0.77
C SER A 127 9.82 -12.83 -0.04
N MET A 128 9.39 -11.64 -0.47
CA MET A 128 10.21 -10.70 -1.23
C MET A 128 10.85 -9.61 -0.35
N VAL A 129 10.60 -9.64 0.97
CA VAL A 129 11.09 -8.59 1.89
C VAL A 129 12.60 -8.72 2.12
N VAL A 130 13.29 -7.57 2.06
CA VAL A 130 14.70 -7.42 2.46
C VAL A 130 14.89 -6.13 3.27
N ASP A 131 15.98 -6.06 4.04
CA ASP A 131 16.47 -4.78 4.57
C ASP A 131 17.11 -3.98 3.43
N VAL A 132 16.31 -3.12 2.81
CA VAL A 132 16.75 -2.28 1.69
C VAL A 132 17.85 -1.30 2.11
N SER A 133 17.87 -0.82 3.36
CA SER A 133 18.87 0.15 3.81
C SER A 133 20.24 -0.51 3.91
N ASP A 134 20.30 -1.69 4.53
CA ASP A 134 21.52 -2.51 4.60
C ASP A 134 21.98 -2.96 3.21
N LEU A 135 21.06 -3.46 2.37
CA LEU A 135 21.37 -3.87 0.99
C LEU A 135 22.00 -2.74 0.17
N LEU A 136 21.44 -1.53 0.24
CA LEU A 136 21.95 -0.35 -0.46
C LEU A 136 23.31 0.11 0.09
N ASP A 137 23.51 0.07 1.41
CA ASP A 137 24.81 0.42 1.99
C ASP A 137 25.90 -0.58 1.60
N GLN A 138 25.59 -1.88 1.62
CA GLN A 138 26.52 -2.91 1.16
C GLN A 138 26.83 -2.77 -0.33
N ALA A 139 25.83 -2.49 -1.16
CA ALA A 139 26.02 -2.23 -2.60
C ALA A 139 26.95 -1.02 -2.82
N ARG A 140 26.74 0.07 -2.07
CA ARG A 140 27.61 1.24 -2.06
C ARG A 140 29.05 0.88 -1.66
N GLN A 141 29.24 0.06 -0.62
CA GLN A 141 30.57 -0.37 -0.18
C GLN A 141 31.30 -1.25 -1.20
N ARG A 142 30.57 -2.09 -1.95
CA ARG A 142 31.13 -2.91 -3.04
C ARG A 142 31.42 -2.13 -4.32
N GLY A 143 30.91 -0.89 -4.42
CA GLY A 143 31.01 -0.10 -5.65
C GLY A 143 30.01 -0.53 -6.73
N ASP A 144 28.90 -1.18 -6.33
CA ASP A 144 27.84 -1.57 -7.25
C ASP A 144 27.15 -0.32 -7.83
N PHE A 145 26.65 -0.43 -9.07
CA PHE A 145 25.88 0.64 -9.69
C PHE A 145 24.42 0.57 -9.24
N VAL A 146 23.94 1.67 -8.65
CA VAL A 146 22.56 1.83 -8.18
C VAL A 146 21.89 2.95 -8.96
N MET A 147 20.73 2.65 -9.56
CA MET A 147 19.86 3.63 -10.21
C MET A 147 18.63 3.88 -9.33
N PHE A 148 18.36 5.14 -9.03
CA PHE A 148 17.14 5.55 -8.33
C PHE A 148 16.12 6.07 -9.34
N GLU A 149 15.02 5.36 -9.49
CA GLU A 149 13.90 5.78 -10.33
C GLU A 149 12.92 6.64 -9.52
N GLY A 150 12.87 7.93 -9.83
CA GLY A 150 11.89 8.84 -9.25
C GLY A 150 10.54 8.75 -9.97
N ALA A 151 9.44 8.92 -9.24
CA ALA A 151 8.10 9.04 -9.79
C ALA A 151 7.56 10.47 -9.58
N GLN A 152 6.56 10.85 -10.38
CA GLN A 152 6.02 12.22 -10.48
C GLN A 152 7.07 13.26 -10.94
N GLY A 153 6.80 14.54 -10.73
CA GLY A 153 7.69 15.66 -11.05
C GLY A 153 7.71 16.69 -9.91
N THR A 154 8.67 17.61 -9.94
CA THR A 154 8.97 18.55 -8.84
C THR A 154 7.91 19.62 -8.57
N LEU A 155 6.95 19.82 -9.48
CA LEU A 155 6.06 20.99 -9.53
C LEU A 155 4.77 20.83 -8.71
#